data_AF-A0A8T3T9E9-F1
#
_entry.id   AF-A0A8T3T9E9-F1
#
_cell.length_a   1.000
_cell.length_b   1.000
_cell.length_c   1.000
_cell.angle_alpha   90.00
_cell.angle_beta   90.00
_cell.angle_gamma   90.00
#
_symmetry.space_group_name_H-M   'P 1'
#
loop_
_entity.id
_entity.type
_entity.pdbx_description
1 polymer ?
#
loop_
_entity_poly.entity_id
_entity_poly.type
_entity_poly.pdbx_seq_one_letter_code
_entity_poly.pdbx_strand_id
1 'polypeptide(L)' 'MRGFDCACGEYIQAENDEKLFQQMRSHADQEHKDQFSDAQLQSMRNQSAYDVREEGGDQPLI' A
#
# COMPACT_ATOMS: atom_id res chain seq x y z
N MET A 1 -2.94 1.43 -11.72
CA MET A 1 -2.74 1.80 -10.31
C MET A 1 -2.03 0.67 -9.57
N ARG A 2 -1.54 0.94 -8.38
CA ARG A 2 -0.87 -0.02 -7.50
C ARG A 2 -1.62 -0.09 -6.17
N GLY A 3 -1.89 -1.31 -5.71
CA GLY A 3 -2.54 -1.60 -4.43
C GLY A 3 -1.60 -2.31 -3.48
N PHE A 4 -1.82 -2.10 -2.18
CA PHE A 4 -1.11 -2.76 -1.09
C PHE A 4 -2.07 -2.98 0.07
N ASP A 5 -2.16 -4.23 0.53
CA ASP A 5 -2.88 -4.58 1.75
C ASP A 5 -1.90 -4.61 2.93
N CYS A 6 -2.09 -3.71 3.88
CA CYS A 6 -1.30 -3.70 5.10
C CYS A 6 -1.75 -4.83 6.03
N ALA A 7 -0.81 -5.41 6.79
CA ALA A 7 -1.10 -6.46 7.75
C ALA A 7 -2.03 -6.00 8.89
N CYS A 8 -2.20 -4.68 9.09
CA CYS A 8 -3.17 -4.11 10.02
C CYS A 8 -4.63 -4.16 9.50
N GLY A 9 -4.82 -4.54 8.25
CA GLY A 9 -6.13 -4.63 7.59
C GLY A 9 -6.51 -3.41 6.76
N GLU A 10 -5.67 -2.37 6.70
CA GLU A 10 -5.90 -1.21 5.85
C GLU A 10 -5.43 -1.44 4.42
N TYR A 11 -6.23 -0.99 3.45
CA TYR A 11 -5.91 -1.01 2.04
C TYR A 11 -5.36 0.35 1.59
N ILE A 12 -4.21 0.33 0.93
CA ILE A 12 -3.53 1.51 0.39
C ILE A 12 -3.46 1.38 -1.13
N GLN A 13 -3.93 2.42 -1.82
CA GLN A 13 -3.88 2.49 -3.28
C GLN A 13 -3.22 3.77 -3.74
N ALA A 14 -2.48 3.68 -4.85
CA ALA A 14 -1.92 4.83 -5.51
C ALA A 14 -1.82 4.65 -7.03
N GLU A 15 -1.55 5.74 -7.73
CA GLU A 15 -1.46 5.76 -9.19
C GLU A 15 -0.28 4.91 -9.71
N ASN A 16 0.83 4.85 -8.97
CA ASN A 16 2.07 4.16 -9.31
C ASN A 16 2.87 3.76 -8.06
N ASP A 17 3.98 3.03 -8.23
CA ASP A 17 4.81 2.52 -7.12
C ASP A 17 5.49 3.60 -6.27
N GLU A 18 5.82 4.74 -6.87
CA GLU A 18 6.42 5.87 -6.14
C GLU A 18 5.38 6.49 -5.20
N LYS A 19 4.18 6.76 -5.71
CA LYS A 19 3.06 7.27 -4.93
C LYS A 19 2.59 6.26 -3.88
N LEU A 20 2.59 4.97 -4.21
CA LEU A 20 2.25 3.91 -3.27
C LEU A 20 3.22 3.89 -2.11
N PHE A 21 4.52 4.04 -2.39
CA PHE A 21 5.54 4.10 -1.35
C PHE A 21 5.36 5.30 -0.41
N GLN A 22 5.07 6.48 -0.95
CA GLN A 22 4.79 7.68 -0.15
C GLN A 22 3.57 7.47 0.75
N GLN A 23 2.51 6.86 0.23
CA GLN A 23 1.30 6.52 0.99
C GLN A 23 1.59 5.50 2.10
N MET A 24 2.32 4.41 1.77
CA MET A 24 2.76 3.40 2.75
C MET A 24 3.60 4.01 3.87
N ARG A 25 4.51 4.94 3.53
CA ARG A 25 5.34 5.66 4.52
C ARG A 25 4.49 6.53 5.42
N SER A 26 3.56 7.29 4.85
CA SER A 26 2.65 8.16 5.60
C SER A 26 1.76 7.35 6.56
N HIS A 27 1.17 6.25 6.07
CA HIS A 27 0.37 5.33 6.88
C HIS A 27 1.22 4.72 8.00
N ALA A 28 2.43 4.22 7.69
CA ALA A 28 3.31 3.67 8.71
C ALA A 28 3.71 4.68 9.78
N ASP A 29 3.94 5.96 9.41
CA ASP A 29 4.30 7.00 10.38
C ASP A 29 3.13 7.33 11.34
N GLN A 30 1.89 7.30 10.84
CA GLN A 30 0.68 7.61 11.60
C GLN A 30 0.21 6.44 12.48
N GLU A 31 0.11 5.25 11.88
CA GLU A 31 -0.50 4.06 12.52
C GLU A 31 0.55 3.15 13.19
N HIS A 32 1.80 3.21 12.73
CA HIS A 32 2.88 2.29 13.12
C HIS A 32 4.17 3.04 13.48
N LYS A 33 4.06 4.08 14.33
CA LYS A 33 5.17 4.96 14.74
C LYS A 33 6.49 4.19 14.96
N ASP A 34 7.48 4.50 14.11
CA ASP A 34 8.84 3.94 14.11
C ASP A 34 8.96 2.40 13.96
N GLN A 35 7.89 1.68 13.62
CA GLN A 35 7.97 0.23 13.40
C GLN A 35 8.59 -0.15 12.06
N PHE A 36 8.37 0.65 11.02
CA PHE A 36 8.83 0.35 9.67
C PHE A 36 9.86 1.38 9.19
N SER A 37 11.04 0.89 8.88
CA SER A 37 12.06 1.66 8.19
C SER A 37 11.81 1.73 6.68
N ASP A 38 12.35 2.75 6.02
CA ASP A 38 12.17 3.01 4.58
C ASP A 38 12.50 1.77 3.71
N ALA A 39 13.60 1.09 4.03
CA ALA A 39 14.02 -0.14 3.35
C ALA A 39 13.05 -1.31 3.53
N GLN A 40 12.39 -1.42 4.69
CA GLN A 40 11.37 -2.44 4.93
C GLN A 40 10.13 -2.15 4.10
N LEU A 41 9.64 -0.90 4.10
CA LEU A 41 8.51 -0.48 3.29
C LEU A 41 8.79 -0.70 1.80
N GLN A 42 10.02 -0.46 1.36
CA GLN A 42 10.41 -0.64 -0.04
C GLN A 42 10.40 -2.12 -0.42
N SER A 43 10.88 -2.98 0.49
CA SER A 43 10.83 -4.43 0.31
C SER A 43 9.39 -4.94 0.28
N MET A 44 8.54 -4.46 1.19
CA MET A 44 7.12 -4.82 1.26
C MET A 44 6.37 -4.39 0.00
N ARG A 45 6.62 -3.19 -0.53
CA ARG A 45 6.06 -2.75 -1.80
C ARG A 45 6.49 -3.69 -2.93
N ASN A 46 7.78 -3.98 -3.05
CA ASN A 46 8.28 -4.81 -4.15
C ASN A 46 7.78 -6.26 -4.10
N GLN A 47 7.47 -6.78 -2.91
CA GLN A 47 7.02 -8.17 -2.72
C GLN A 47 5.49 -8.31 -2.73
N SER A 48 4.77 -7.33 -2.20
CA SER A 48 3.35 -7.43 -1.90
C SER A 48 2.47 -6.42 -2.61
N ALA A 49 3.03 -5.40 -3.26
CA ALA A 49 2.23 -4.49 -4.08
C ALA A 49 1.79 -5.18 -5.38
N TYR A 50 0.53 -4.98 -5.73
CA TYR A 50 -0.09 -5.58 -6.91
C TYR A 50 -0.72 -4.52 -7.80
N ASP A 51 -0.86 -4.85 -9.08
CA ASP A 51 -1.54 -3.99 -10.03
C ASP A 51 -3.04 -4.01 -9.79
N VAL A 52 -3.63 -2.82 -9.73
CA VAL A 52 -5.08 -2.62 -9.64
C VAL A 52 -5.52 -1.78 -10.82
N ARG A 53 -6.68 -2.15 -11.37
CA ARG A 53 -7.28 -1.43 -12.50
C ARG A 53 -8.07 -0.25 -11.98
N GLU A 54 -8.06 0.85 -12.74
CA GLU A 54 -8.97 1.98 -12.53
C GLU A 54 -10.36 1.57 -13.01
N GLU A 55 -11.03 0.74 -12.23
CA GLU A 55 -12.43 0.40 -12.48
C GLU A 55 -13.21 0.87 -11.25
N GLY A 56 -14.07 1.87 -11.47
CA GLY A 56 -14.91 2.47 -10.44
C GLY A 56 -15.53 1.40 -9.55
N GLY A 57 -15.38 1.59 -8.25
CA GLY A 57 -15.52 0.54 -7.25
C GLY A 57 -16.80 -0.27 -7.38
N ASP A 58 -16.64 -1.58 -7.28
CA ASP A 58 -17.53 -2.39 -6.48
C ASP A 58 -16.77 -3.62 -5.96
N GLN A 59 -17.20 -4.06 -4.79
CA GLN A 59 -16.69 -5.10 -3.91
C GLN A 59 -16.37 -6.45 -4.58
N PRO A 60 -15.66 -7.35 -3.87
CA PRO A 60 -15.40 -8.72 -4.35
C PRO A 60 -16.70 -9.42 -4.78
N LEU A 61 -16.71 -9.92 -6.02
CA LEU A 61 -17.70 -10.90 -6.47
C LEU A 61 -17.49 -12.19 -5.66
N ILE A 62 -18.46 -12.45 -4.77
CA ILE A 62 -18.68 -13.72 -4.07
C ILE A 62 -19.15 -14.78 -5.07
#